data_AF-A0A946SR70-F1
#
_entry.id   AF-A0A946SR70-F1
#
_cell.length_a   1.000
_cell.length_b   1.000
_cell.length_c   1.000
_cell.angle_alpha   90.00
_cell.angle_beta   90.00
_cell.angle_gamma   90.00
#
_symmetry.space_group_name_H-M   'P 1'
#
loop_
_entity.id
_entity.type
_entity.pdbx_description
1 polymer ?
#
loop_
_entity_poly.entity_id
_entity_poly.type
_entity_poly.pdbx_seq_one_letter_code
_entity_poly.pdbx_strand_id
1 'polypeptide(L)'
;MQPGFRLEALPGLIGDQDGTASGGLVGGNEPRDPGFAYYYQNGRRMCQAVNAAWALQDVGSGDGGLVFVPCSHKSNVETPDDVATGKGEMGVVLQPELQAGDLLLYARAVTQGVRPWHNGARRLLRYEYTARGVIRDRGAGPDTDAQPVPEWMGDMSPEERAAVHKPGYADTTPAPVLNSDGGTQWIEHGVDPVHPSIYVRDPDSGIDENEFYFWDLTGYLVLRNILTAEELALANEAVDRFEDRIVVGNELSGGSTALAGTGRPTLGGLLQAPEPYCLPFRRMMAHPAVTQRLNWMGGSGWRCGGPTAFCAVKGSSGHSLHDANEPLVPSRSYVFQNGRSYCEAITVTWQLRDVTETDGGFACVPGSHKAQYRMPPGVRTCDDDMGLVTHPVMNAGDVLFFMDGAQTHGALAWTSEIARRGILIKYSSRNFNRSGGAMVHPEARWGDLVDGMTDEQLAVMRGPDRDVRDANVPRLDVNDGEVAVSYERTGALYSREA
;
A
#
# COMPACT_ATOMS: atom_id res chain seq x y z
N MET A 1 1.33 12.31 -11.53
CA MET A 1 1.19 10.90 -11.14
C MET A 1 2.57 10.38 -10.74
N GLN A 2 2.68 9.26 -10.02
CA GLN A 2 3.92 8.46 -10.02
C GLN A 2 4.30 8.13 -11.49
N PRO A 3 5.54 7.72 -11.83
CA PRO A 3 5.91 7.49 -13.23
C PRO A 3 5.07 6.37 -13.87
N GLY A 4 3.95 6.77 -14.48
CA GLY A 4 2.98 5.89 -15.11
C GLY A 4 1.57 5.93 -14.51
N PHE A 5 0.62 5.63 -15.38
CA PHE A 5 -0.78 5.38 -15.08
C PHE A 5 -1.28 4.23 -15.94
N ARG A 6 -2.42 3.70 -15.56
CA ARG A 6 -3.13 2.64 -16.28
C ARG A 6 -4.60 3.00 -16.37
N LEU A 7 -5.30 2.41 -17.33
CA LEU A 7 -6.74 2.42 -17.37
C LEU A 7 -7.28 1.51 -16.26
N GLU A 8 -8.19 2.03 -15.45
CA GLU A 8 -8.76 1.25 -14.35
C GLU A 8 -9.81 0.28 -14.85
N ALA A 9 -10.74 0.80 -15.65
CA ALA A 9 -11.89 0.11 -16.21
C ALA A 9 -12.12 0.57 -17.64
N LEU A 10 -12.85 -0.23 -18.42
CA LEU A 10 -13.21 0.14 -19.79
C LEU A 10 -14.00 1.44 -19.83
N PRO A 11 -13.87 2.24 -20.91
CA PRO A 11 -14.55 3.51 -21.02
C PRO A 11 -16.06 3.34 -20.95
N GLY A 12 -16.73 4.19 -20.17
CA GLY A 12 -18.16 4.11 -19.94
C GLY A 12 -18.88 5.39 -20.36
N LEU A 13 -20.10 5.24 -20.88
CA LEU A 13 -20.98 6.38 -21.11
C LEU A 13 -21.69 6.77 -19.81
N ILE A 14 -21.74 8.08 -19.55
CA ILE A 14 -22.62 8.70 -18.56
C ILE A 14 -23.75 9.36 -19.34
N GLY A 15 -25.00 9.07 -18.96
CA GLY A 15 -26.18 9.65 -19.61
C GLY A 15 -26.54 8.97 -20.94
N ASP A 16 -26.47 7.64 -20.99
CA ASP A 16 -26.95 6.85 -22.11
C ASP A 16 -28.48 6.74 -22.18
N GLN A 17 -29.17 6.97 -21.05
CA GLN A 17 -30.63 6.98 -20.95
C GLN A 17 -31.15 8.19 -20.16
N ASP A 18 -32.38 8.61 -20.46
CA ASP A 18 -33.08 9.65 -19.71
C ASP A 18 -33.39 9.17 -18.29
N GLY A 19 -33.21 10.06 -17.30
CA GLY A 19 -33.44 9.74 -15.89
C GLY A 19 -32.32 8.92 -15.23
N THR A 20 -31.25 8.54 -15.94
CA THR A 20 -30.08 7.88 -15.34
C THR A 20 -29.44 8.81 -14.30
N ALA A 21 -29.49 8.41 -13.03
CA ALA A 21 -28.86 9.10 -11.92
C ALA A 21 -28.09 8.12 -11.05
N SER A 22 -27.02 8.58 -10.42
CA SER A 22 -26.36 7.83 -9.36
C SER A 22 -27.22 7.84 -8.09
N GLY A 23 -27.11 6.81 -7.25
CA GLY A 23 -27.81 6.75 -5.96
C GLY A 23 -27.43 7.86 -4.95
N GLY A 24 -26.36 8.61 -5.22
CA GLY A 24 -25.88 9.75 -4.43
C GLY A 24 -24.52 10.21 -4.96
N LEU A 25 -24.00 11.34 -4.44
CA LEU A 25 -22.61 11.71 -4.69
C LEU A 25 -21.69 10.80 -3.88
N VAL A 26 -20.59 10.36 -4.48
CA VAL A 26 -19.59 9.48 -3.89
C VAL A 26 -18.19 10.07 -4.01
N GLY A 27 -17.26 9.61 -3.19
CA GLY A 27 -15.90 10.14 -3.12
C GLY A 27 -15.76 11.10 -1.95
N GLY A 28 -15.02 12.18 -2.16
CA GLY A 28 -14.56 13.02 -1.07
C GLY A 28 -13.30 12.46 -0.43
N ASN A 29 -12.97 12.98 0.74
CA ASN A 29 -11.76 12.63 1.44
C ASN A 29 -12.02 12.13 2.87
N GLU A 30 -13.28 11.95 3.28
CA GLU A 30 -13.65 11.33 4.55
C GLU A 30 -14.78 10.30 4.38
N PRO A 31 -14.54 9.00 4.69
CA PRO A 31 -13.22 8.43 4.97
C PRO A 31 -12.32 8.51 3.73
N ARG A 32 -11.01 8.72 3.95
CA ARG A 32 -10.03 8.75 2.87
C ARG A 32 -9.86 7.35 2.27
N ASP A 33 -9.87 7.25 0.94
CA ASP A 33 -9.48 6.04 0.22
C ASP A 33 -8.12 6.27 -0.48
N PRO A 34 -7.03 5.65 0.02
CA PRO A 34 -5.70 5.80 -0.54
C PRO A 34 -5.60 5.41 -2.03
N GLY A 35 -6.46 4.53 -2.53
CA GLY A 35 -6.47 4.06 -3.91
C GLY A 35 -6.94 5.11 -4.92
N PHE A 36 -7.63 6.18 -4.49
CA PHE A 36 -7.98 7.30 -5.38
C PHE A 36 -7.62 8.67 -4.83
N ALA A 37 -7.01 8.74 -3.66
CA ALA A 37 -6.73 9.99 -2.97
C ALA A 37 -5.82 10.96 -3.73
N TYR A 38 -5.97 12.24 -3.36
CA TYR A 38 -5.10 13.33 -3.77
C TYR A 38 -4.08 13.65 -2.67
N TYR A 39 -2.86 13.98 -3.09
CA TYR A 39 -1.73 14.33 -2.24
C TYR A 39 -1.06 15.60 -2.76
N TYR A 40 -0.71 16.49 -1.85
CA TYR A 40 0.13 17.64 -2.13
C TYR A 40 1.14 17.83 -1.00
N GLN A 41 2.44 17.74 -1.32
CA GLN A 41 3.51 17.94 -0.36
C GLN A 41 4.72 18.55 -1.06
N ASN A 42 5.30 19.61 -0.48
CA ASN A 42 6.54 20.24 -0.96
C ASN A 42 6.57 20.50 -2.49
N GLY A 43 5.49 21.10 -3.01
CA GLY A 43 5.34 21.43 -4.43
C GLY A 43 4.99 20.23 -5.33
N ARG A 44 4.92 19.01 -4.79
CA ARG A 44 4.62 17.77 -5.53
C ARG A 44 3.13 17.44 -5.40
N ARG A 45 2.45 17.28 -6.54
CA ARG A 45 1.06 16.87 -6.62
C ARG A 45 0.97 15.44 -7.12
N MET A 46 0.22 14.60 -6.42
CA MET A 46 -0.07 13.24 -6.85
C MET A 46 -1.55 12.97 -6.70
N CYS A 47 -2.15 12.39 -7.73
CA CYS A 47 -3.53 11.92 -7.69
C CYS A 47 -3.49 10.46 -8.08
N GLN A 48 -4.06 9.59 -7.24
CA GLN A 48 -4.04 8.16 -7.47
C GLN A 48 -5.08 7.72 -8.50
N ALA A 49 -6.09 8.54 -8.77
CA ALA A 49 -7.09 8.28 -9.80
C ALA A 49 -7.65 9.58 -10.40
N VAL A 50 -7.67 9.67 -11.73
CA VAL A 50 -8.17 10.81 -12.51
C VAL A 50 -9.20 10.32 -13.51
N ASN A 51 -10.33 11.01 -13.58
CA ASN A 51 -11.31 10.80 -14.63
C ASN A 51 -11.07 11.80 -15.77
N ALA A 52 -11.19 11.30 -16.99
CA ALA A 52 -11.24 12.07 -18.22
C ALA A 52 -12.62 11.86 -18.87
N ALA A 53 -13.42 12.92 -18.98
CA ALA A 53 -14.76 12.86 -19.55
C ALA A 53 -14.86 13.75 -20.78
N TRP A 54 -15.09 13.15 -21.95
CA TRP A 54 -15.39 13.90 -23.17
C TRP A 54 -16.88 14.16 -23.28
N ALA A 55 -17.25 15.41 -23.51
CA ALA A 55 -18.61 15.77 -23.88
C ALA A 55 -18.85 15.40 -25.34
N LEU A 56 -19.73 14.43 -25.60
CA LEU A 56 -20.15 14.08 -26.96
C LEU A 56 -21.32 14.96 -27.45
N GLN A 57 -21.92 15.73 -26.55
CA GLN A 57 -23.01 16.67 -26.77
C GLN A 57 -22.89 17.83 -25.78
N ASP A 58 -23.44 18.99 -26.14
CA ASP A 58 -23.47 20.15 -25.25
C ASP A 58 -24.23 19.85 -23.95
N VAL A 59 -23.66 20.25 -22.83
CA VAL A 59 -24.24 20.20 -21.49
C VAL A 59 -24.45 21.63 -21.02
N GLY A 60 -25.69 22.11 -21.04
CA GLY A 60 -26.05 23.45 -20.59
C GLY A 60 -26.33 23.51 -19.09
N SER A 61 -26.31 24.73 -18.53
CA SER A 61 -26.68 24.96 -17.14
C SER A 61 -28.07 24.36 -16.83
N GLY A 62 -28.14 23.52 -15.80
CA GLY A 62 -29.40 22.91 -15.33
C GLY A 62 -29.87 21.71 -16.14
N ASP A 63 -29.13 21.27 -17.17
CA ASP A 63 -29.44 20.04 -17.91
C ASP A 63 -29.37 18.78 -17.02
N GLY A 64 -28.63 18.82 -15.92
CA GLY A 64 -28.36 17.67 -15.05
C GLY A 64 -27.01 17.02 -15.34
N GLY A 65 -26.92 15.70 -15.20
CA GLY A 65 -25.70 14.97 -15.54
C GLY A 65 -24.63 15.00 -14.45
N LEU A 66 -23.36 14.99 -14.86
CA LEU A 66 -22.22 14.96 -13.93
C LEU A 66 -22.20 16.21 -13.05
N VAL A 67 -22.11 16.02 -11.74
CA VAL A 67 -21.94 17.11 -10.77
C VAL A 67 -20.85 16.76 -9.77
N PHE A 68 -20.30 17.79 -9.12
CA PHE A 68 -19.29 17.61 -8.08
C PHE A 68 -19.37 18.66 -6.99
N VAL A 69 -18.79 18.35 -5.83
CA VAL A 69 -18.54 19.32 -4.76
C VAL A 69 -17.07 19.76 -4.88
N PRO A 70 -16.76 20.97 -5.37
CA PRO A 70 -15.39 21.42 -5.54
C PRO A 70 -14.58 21.33 -4.25
N CYS A 71 -13.27 21.06 -4.36
CA CYS A 71 -12.32 20.94 -3.25
C CYS A 71 -12.58 19.82 -2.21
N SER A 72 -13.66 19.05 -2.33
CA SER A 72 -14.00 17.93 -1.41
C SER A 72 -12.90 16.86 -1.26
N HIS A 73 -12.06 16.67 -2.29
CA HIS A 73 -10.91 15.75 -2.26
C HIS A 73 -9.78 16.13 -1.28
N LYS A 74 -9.87 17.30 -0.63
CA LYS A 74 -8.99 17.73 0.47
C LYS A 74 -9.78 18.04 1.75
N SER A 75 -11.08 17.72 1.77
CA SER A 75 -11.90 17.95 2.95
C SER A 75 -11.42 17.07 4.10
N ASN A 76 -11.51 17.59 5.32
CA ASN A 76 -11.35 16.80 6.55
C ASN A 76 -12.71 16.49 7.18
N VAL A 77 -13.82 16.82 6.53
CA VAL A 77 -15.16 16.47 7.01
C VAL A 77 -15.90 15.72 5.93
N GLU A 78 -16.74 14.78 6.38
CA GLU A 78 -17.63 14.01 5.51
C GLU A 78 -18.58 14.94 4.75
N THR A 79 -18.96 14.54 3.54
CA THR A 79 -19.97 15.29 2.79
C THR A 79 -21.33 15.08 3.48
N PRO A 80 -22.05 16.15 3.86
CA PRO A 80 -23.37 16.01 4.48
C PRO A 80 -24.34 15.20 3.62
N ASP A 81 -25.15 14.35 4.27
CA ASP A 81 -26.10 13.46 3.59
C ASP A 81 -27.07 14.19 2.65
N ASP A 82 -27.53 15.37 3.06
CA ASP A 82 -28.44 16.20 2.26
C ASP A 82 -27.77 16.75 0.99
N VAL A 83 -26.48 17.09 1.05
CA VAL A 83 -25.66 17.45 -0.12
C VAL A 83 -25.41 16.22 -1.00
N ALA A 84 -25.02 15.09 -0.41
CA ALA A 84 -24.73 13.85 -1.13
C ALA A 84 -25.97 13.33 -1.89
N THR A 85 -27.13 13.34 -1.24
CA THR A 85 -28.41 12.92 -1.83
C THR A 85 -29.05 13.99 -2.71
N GLY A 86 -28.62 15.24 -2.62
CA GLY A 86 -29.19 16.37 -3.35
C GLY A 86 -30.53 16.85 -2.79
N LYS A 87 -30.86 16.48 -1.54
CA LYS A 87 -32.04 16.97 -0.82
C LYS A 87 -31.83 18.36 -0.21
N GLY A 88 -30.58 18.76 0.01
CA GLY A 88 -30.20 20.04 0.61
C GLY A 88 -29.73 21.07 -0.41
N GLU A 89 -30.06 22.34 -0.17
CA GLU A 89 -29.61 23.49 -0.96
C GLU A 89 -28.45 24.20 -0.25
N MET A 90 -27.25 23.59 -0.30
CA MET A 90 -26.05 24.20 0.30
C MET A 90 -25.27 25.10 -0.68
N GLY A 91 -25.62 25.07 -1.97
CA GLY A 91 -24.97 25.89 -3.01
C GLY A 91 -23.52 25.51 -3.33
N VAL A 92 -23.07 24.32 -2.89
CA VAL A 92 -21.69 23.82 -3.10
C VAL A 92 -21.58 22.78 -4.21
N VAL A 93 -22.70 22.33 -4.77
CA VAL A 93 -22.72 21.37 -5.89
C VAL A 93 -22.63 22.15 -7.20
N LEU A 94 -21.62 21.83 -8.00
CA LEU A 94 -21.40 22.43 -9.30
C LEU A 94 -21.70 21.42 -10.41
N GLN A 95 -22.50 21.84 -11.39
CA GLN A 95 -22.63 21.18 -12.68
C GLN A 95 -21.70 21.90 -13.67
N PRO A 96 -20.74 21.22 -14.31
CA PRO A 96 -19.95 21.81 -15.37
C PRO A 96 -20.82 22.03 -16.62
N GLU A 97 -20.67 23.20 -17.23
CA GLU A 97 -21.17 23.45 -18.58
C GLU A 97 -20.07 23.07 -19.57
N LEU A 98 -20.43 22.28 -20.58
CA LEU A 98 -19.48 21.71 -21.54
C LEU A 98 -20.05 21.81 -22.96
N GLN A 99 -19.21 22.13 -23.94
CA GLN A 99 -19.54 22.02 -25.35
C GLN A 99 -19.15 20.64 -25.88
N ALA A 100 -19.82 20.17 -26.93
CA ALA A 100 -19.43 18.96 -27.62
C ALA A 100 -17.96 19.05 -28.10
N GLY A 101 -17.16 18.08 -27.69
CA GLY A 101 -15.71 18.04 -27.91
C GLY A 101 -14.88 18.41 -26.69
N ASP A 102 -15.46 19.06 -25.67
CA ASP A 102 -14.73 19.44 -24.46
C ASP A 102 -14.27 18.20 -23.67
N LEU A 103 -13.06 18.31 -23.09
CA LEU A 103 -12.49 17.32 -22.18
C LEU A 103 -12.47 17.88 -20.75
N LEU A 104 -13.22 17.24 -19.86
CA LEU A 104 -13.16 17.50 -18.42
C LEU A 104 -12.20 16.51 -17.74
N LEU A 105 -11.14 17.03 -17.13
CA LEU A 105 -10.25 16.28 -16.25
C LEU A 105 -10.53 16.60 -14.80
N TYR A 106 -10.72 15.57 -13.97
CA TYR A 106 -11.01 15.77 -12.56
C TYR A 106 -10.56 14.60 -11.70
N ALA A 107 -10.16 14.88 -10.45
CA ALA A 107 -9.72 13.86 -9.52
C ALA A 107 -10.90 12.97 -9.10
N ARG A 108 -10.71 11.65 -9.13
CA ARG A 108 -11.73 10.68 -8.68
C ARG A 108 -12.12 10.88 -7.21
N ALA A 109 -11.19 11.40 -6.40
CA ALA A 109 -11.40 11.76 -5.00
C ALA A 109 -12.36 12.93 -4.78
N VAL A 110 -12.73 13.71 -5.80
CA VAL A 110 -13.77 14.72 -5.64
C VAL A 110 -15.10 14.02 -5.42
N THR A 111 -15.86 14.46 -4.41
CA THR A 111 -17.26 14.08 -4.23
C THR A 111 -18.03 14.41 -5.50
N GLN A 112 -18.53 13.38 -6.19
CA GLN A 112 -19.07 13.48 -7.53
C GLN A 112 -20.23 12.50 -7.73
N GLY A 113 -21.07 12.75 -8.73
CA GLY A 113 -22.14 11.82 -9.11
C GLY A 113 -22.89 12.33 -10.33
N VAL A 114 -23.96 11.64 -10.68
CA VAL A 114 -24.81 11.97 -11.83
C VAL A 114 -26.20 12.32 -11.32
N ARG A 115 -26.67 13.54 -11.62
CA ARG A 115 -28.05 13.97 -11.39
C ARG A 115 -28.92 13.67 -12.62
N PRO A 116 -30.24 13.47 -12.43
CA PRO A 116 -31.15 13.19 -13.54
C PRO A 116 -31.03 14.25 -14.64
N TRP A 117 -31.12 13.81 -15.89
CA TRP A 117 -31.22 14.72 -17.02
C TRP A 117 -32.61 15.34 -17.11
N HIS A 118 -32.68 16.65 -17.35
CA HIS A 118 -33.95 17.38 -17.44
C HIS A 118 -34.32 17.78 -18.88
N ASN A 119 -33.35 17.85 -19.80
CA ASN A 119 -33.54 18.28 -21.20
C ASN A 119 -33.02 17.24 -22.21
N GLY A 120 -33.26 15.97 -21.91
CA GLY A 120 -32.75 14.82 -22.65
C GLY A 120 -31.30 14.48 -22.29
N ALA A 121 -30.97 13.20 -22.29
CA ALA A 121 -29.67 12.70 -21.87
C ALA A 121 -28.55 13.25 -22.76
N ARG A 122 -27.46 13.71 -22.13
CA ARG A 122 -26.23 14.08 -22.81
C ARG A 122 -25.19 13.02 -22.57
N ARG A 123 -24.47 12.67 -23.63
CA ARG A 123 -23.46 11.62 -23.58
C ARG A 123 -22.12 12.19 -23.16
N LEU A 124 -21.62 11.76 -22.00
CA LEU A 124 -20.22 11.94 -21.61
C LEU A 124 -19.50 10.59 -21.69
N LEU A 125 -18.39 10.52 -22.42
CA LEU A 125 -17.54 9.32 -22.47
C LEU A 125 -16.44 9.45 -21.40
N ARG A 126 -16.50 8.62 -20.36
CA ARG A 126 -15.57 8.65 -19.23
C ARG A 126 -14.52 7.54 -19.33
N TYR A 127 -13.26 7.93 -19.19
CA TYR A 127 -12.12 7.08 -18.89
C TYR A 127 -11.69 7.33 -17.44
N GLU A 128 -11.43 6.27 -16.66
CA GLU A 128 -10.82 6.36 -15.33
C GLU A 128 -9.38 5.84 -15.42
N TYR A 129 -8.42 6.70 -15.09
CA TYR A 129 -7.00 6.34 -15.04
C TYR A 129 -6.52 6.31 -13.60
N THR A 130 -5.75 5.28 -13.25
CA THR A 130 -5.15 5.14 -11.92
C THR A 130 -3.65 5.11 -11.97
N ALA A 131 -3.02 5.54 -10.87
CA ALA A 131 -1.58 5.38 -10.72
C ALA A 131 -1.23 3.89 -10.77
N ARG A 132 -0.11 3.58 -11.41
CA ARG A 132 0.21 2.20 -11.82
C ARG A 132 0.11 1.17 -10.70
N GLY A 133 0.55 1.50 -9.48
CA GLY A 133 0.53 0.55 -8.37
C GLY A 133 -0.82 0.38 -7.68
N VAL A 134 -1.85 1.18 -7.99
CA VAL A 134 -3.14 1.16 -7.29
C VAL A 134 -3.93 -0.09 -7.63
N ILE A 135 -4.57 -0.72 -6.64
CA ILE A 135 -5.51 -1.83 -6.81
C ILE A 135 -6.93 -1.30 -6.60
N ARG A 136 -7.82 -1.47 -7.60
CA ARG A 136 -9.26 -1.20 -7.44
C ARG A 136 -10.08 -2.30 -8.10
N ASP A 137 -9.80 -2.57 -9.38
CA ASP A 137 -10.50 -3.59 -10.18
C ASP A 137 -9.54 -4.69 -10.67
N ARG A 138 -10.10 -5.90 -10.81
CA ARG A 138 -9.38 -7.10 -11.25
C ARG A 138 -9.14 -7.15 -12.76
N GLY A 139 -9.95 -6.46 -13.56
CA GLY A 139 -10.04 -6.65 -15.00
C GLY A 139 -11.23 -7.52 -15.40
N ALA A 140 -11.35 -7.79 -16.71
CA ALA A 140 -12.45 -8.58 -17.28
C ALA A 140 -11.97 -9.82 -18.05
N GLY A 141 -10.66 -10.09 -18.05
CA GLY A 141 -10.07 -11.26 -18.71
C GLY A 141 -10.40 -12.55 -17.95
N PRO A 142 -10.43 -13.69 -18.65
CA PRO A 142 -10.76 -14.99 -18.05
C PRO A 142 -9.76 -15.43 -16.97
N ASP A 143 -8.48 -15.04 -17.08
CA ASP A 143 -7.47 -15.37 -16.07
C ASP A 143 -7.70 -14.67 -14.71
N THR A 144 -8.65 -13.73 -14.64
CA THR A 144 -9.04 -13.03 -13.41
C THR A 144 -10.08 -13.80 -12.57
N ASP A 145 -10.59 -14.93 -13.05
CA ASP A 145 -11.70 -15.64 -12.40
C ASP A 145 -11.36 -16.18 -11.00
N ALA A 146 -10.15 -16.73 -10.82
CA ALA A 146 -9.74 -17.29 -9.54
C ALA A 146 -8.22 -17.22 -9.36
N GLN A 147 -7.78 -16.90 -8.15
CA GLN A 147 -6.37 -16.96 -7.83
C GLN A 147 -5.84 -18.41 -7.89
N PRO A 148 -4.73 -18.68 -8.59
CA PRO A 148 -4.07 -19.98 -8.49
C PRO A 148 -3.60 -20.24 -7.06
N VAL A 149 -3.98 -21.40 -6.52
CA VAL A 149 -3.58 -21.87 -5.18
C VAL A 149 -2.48 -22.93 -5.32
N PRO A 150 -1.22 -22.62 -4.97
CA PRO A 150 -0.14 -23.61 -4.96
C PRO A 150 -0.40 -24.73 -3.96
N GLU A 151 0.10 -25.94 -4.24
CA GLU A 151 -0.08 -27.13 -3.40
C GLU A 151 0.32 -26.89 -1.92
N TRP A 152 1.40 -26.17 -1.66
CA TRP A 152 1.87 -25.87 -0.31
C TRP A 152 0.89 -25.03 0.53
N MET A 153 -0.08 -24.36 -0.09
CA MET A 153 -1.15 -23.62 0.59
C MET A 153 -2.34 -24.52 0.98
N GLY A 154 -2.35 -25.80 0.56
CA GLY A 154 -3.44 -26.74 0.83
C GLY A 154 -3.69 -26.93 2.33
N ASP A 155 -2.61 -27.00 3.12
CA ASP A 155 -2.67 -27.23 4.57
C ASP A 155 -2.73 -25.94 5.40
N MET A 156 -2.79 -24.77 4.75
CA MET A 156 -2.93 -23.48 5.45
C MET A 156 -4.36 -23.27 5.94
N SER A 157 -4.51 -22.53 7.04
CA SER A 157 -5.84 -22.09 7.48
C SER A 157 -6.45 -21.08 6.49
N PRO A 158 -7.78 -20.88 6.49
CA PRO A 158 -8.41 -19.82 5.71
C PRO A 158 -7.80 -18.43 5.96
N GLU A 159 -7.49 -18.11 7.20
CA GLU A 159 -6.93 -16.83 7.64
C GLU A 159 -5.50 -16.65 7.14
N GLU A 160 -4.67 -17.70 7.21
CA GLU A 160 -3.32 -17.67 6.67
C GLU A 160 -3.35 -17.48 5.15
N ARG A 161 -4.27 -18.13 4.43
CA ARG A 161 -4.47 -17.92 2.98
C ARG A 161 -4.92 -16.50 2.66
N ALA A 162 -5.83 -15.94 3.47
CA ALA A 162 -6.29 -14.56 3.32
C ALA A 162 -5.13 -13.56 3.44
N ALA A 163 -4.16 -13.83 4.32
CA ALA A 163 -2.98 -12.98 4.50
C ALA A 163 -1.98 -13.00 3.33
N VAL A 164 -1.98 -14.03 2.48
CA VAL A 164 -1.04 -14.18 1.34
C VAL A 164 -1.73 -14.12 -0.03
N HIS A 165 -2.96 -13.60 -0.07
CA HIS A 165 -3.71 -13.44 -1.32
C HIS A 165 -2.95 -12.57 -2.33
N LYS A 166 -3.24 -12.74 -3.61
CA LYS A 166 -2.73 -11.90 -4.69
C LYS A 166 -3.86 -11.06 -5.24
N PRO A 167 -3.68 -9.75 -5.46
CA PRO A 167 -4.72 -8.91 -6.05
C PRO A 167 -4.90 -9.24 -7.54
N GLY A 168 -6.04 -8.85 -8.08
CA GLY A 168 -6.36 -8.98 -9.50
C GLY A 168 -7.19 -10.21 -9.87
N TYR A 169 -7.80 -10.88 -8.89
CA TYR A 169 -8.73 -12.00 -9.14
C TYR A 169 -10.09 -11.75 -8.48
N ALA A 170 -11.15 -12.42 -8.94
CA ALA A 170 -12.52 -12.20 -8.49
C ALA A 170 -12.75 -12.55 -7.01
N ASP A 171 -12.03 -13.55 -6.51
CA ASP A 171 -12.07 -14.01 -5.12
C ASP A 171 -11.19 -13.18 -4.17
N THR A 172 -10.37 -12.26 -4.70
CA THR A 172 -9.35 -11.51 -3.93
C THR A 172 -9.28 -10.03 -4.29
N THR A 173 -10.21 -9.53 -5.10
CA THR A 173 -10.41 -8.11 -5.41
C THR A 173 -11.91 -7.84 -5.51
N PRO A 174 -12.55 -7.36 -4.42
CA PRO A 174 -11.94 -6.80 -3.20
C PRO A 174 -11.21 -7.82 -2.33
N ALA A 175 -10.22 -7.34 -1.58
CA ALA A 175 -9.36 -8.19 -0.74
C ALA A 175 -10.16 -8.87 0.40
N PRO A 176 -9.81 -10.11 0.78
CA PRO A 176 -10.37 -10.75 1.97
C PRO A 176 -10.13 -9.90 3.22
N VAL A 177 -11.15 -9.75 4.07
CA VAL A 177 -11.07 -8.95 5.30
C VAL A 177 -10.81 -9.87 6.48
N LEU A 178 -9.59 -9.84 7.01
CA LEU A 178 -9.23 -10.53 8.24
C LEU A 178 -9.44 -9.60 9.45
N ASN A 179 -10.11 -10.10 10.49
CA ASN A 179 -10.36 -9.36 11.73
C ASN A 179 -9.91 -10.17 12.96
N SER A 180 -9.74 -9.48 14.09
CA SER A 180 -9.24 -10.07 15.33
C SER A 180 -9.61 -9.24 16.56
N ASP A 181 -9.86 -9.93 17.68
CA ASP A 181 -9.99 -9.35 19.02
C ASP A 181 -8.66 -9.34 19.80
N GLY A 182 -7.56 -9.74 19.16
CA GLY A 182 -6.23 -9.87 19.74
C GLY A 182 -5.89 -11.29 20.22
N GLY A 183 -6.89 -12.14 20.48
CA GLY A 183 -6.71 -13.53 20.88
C GLY A 183 -7.13 -14.53 19.79
N THR A 184 -8.20 -14.23 19.08
CA THR A 184 -8.76 -15.01 17.97
C THR A 184 -8.82 -14.19 16.69
N GLN A 185 -8.99 -14.86 15.55
CA GLN A 185 -9.13 -14.20 14.25
C GLN A 185 -10.17 -14.91 13.40
N TRP A 186 -10.78 -14.17 12.48
CA TRP A 186 -11.80 -14.66 11.56
C TRP A 186 -11.83 -13.84 10.27
N ILE A 187 -12.43 -14.41 9.22
CA ILE A 187 -12.70 -13.70 7.96
C ILE A 187 -14.09 -13.06 8.06
N GLU A 188 -14.18 -11.76 7.80
CA GLU A 188 -15.46 -11.05 7.73
C GLU A 188 -16.24 -11.42 6.45
N HIS A 189 -17.57 -11.54 6.56
CA HIS A 189 -18.45 -11.89 5.43
C HIS A 189 -18.97 -10.67 4.65
N GLY A 190 -18.37 -9.49 4.84
CA GLY A 190 -18.72 -8.23 4.17
C GLY A 190 -17.59 -7.68 3.30
N VAL A 191 -17.93 -6.68 2.47
CA VAL A 191 -16.96 -5.97 1.61
C VAL A 191 -16.34 -4.73 2.28
N ASP A 192 -16.95 -4.26 3.37
CA ASP A 192 -16.48 -3.07 4.06
C ASP A 192 -15.20 -3.39 4.86
N PRO A 193 -14.16 -2.55 4.76
CA PRO A 193 -12.97 -2.74 5.56
C PRO A 193 -13.24 -2.45 7.04
N VAL A 194 -12.52 -3.18 7.89
CA VAL A 194 -12.35 -2.83 9.29
C VAL A 194 -11.24 -1.78 9.36
N HIS A 195 -11.62 -0.53 9.59
CA HIS A 195 -10.68 0.58 9.81
C HIS A 195 -11.24 1.55 10.85
N PRO A 196 -11.14 1.19 12.14
CA PRO A 196 -11.69 2.00 13.22
C PRO A 196 -11.05 3.39 13.28
N SER A 197 -11.81 4.36 13.79
CA SER A 197 -11.38 5.74 13.97
C SER A 197 -11.47 6.14 15.42
N ILE A 198 -10.50 6.94 15.89
CA ILE A 198 -10.56 7.61 17.19
C ILE A 198 -11.15 9.03 17.11
N TYR A 199 -11.70 9.44 15.96
CA TYR A 199 -12.25 10.79 15.76
C TYR A 199 -13.39 11.07 16.73
N VAL A 200 -14.29 10.09 16.85
CA VAL A 200 -15.16 9.94 18.02
C VAL A 200 -14.54 8.83 18.84
N ARG A 201 -14.36 9.07 20.14
CA ARG A 201 -13.83 8.04 21.05
C ARG A 201 -14.85 6.92 21.14
N ASP A 202 -14.59 5.86 20.40
CA ASP A 202 -15.38 4.63 20.42
C ASP A 202 -14.67 3.59 21.30
N PRO A 203 -15.18 3.33 22.51
CA PRO A 203 -14.58 2.34 23.41
C PRO A 203 -14.63 0.92 22.86
N ASP A 204 -15.52 0.64 21.89
CA ASP A 204 -15.70 -0.69 21.28
C ASP A 204 -14.81 -0.89 20.03
N SER A 205 -14.03 0.12 19.63
CA SER A 205 -13.16 0.08 18.45
C SER A 205 -11.99 -0.91 18.53
N GLY A 206 -11.68 -1.41 19.74
CA GLY A 206 -10.57 -2.33 19.98
C GLY A 206 -9.17 -1.71 19.80
N ILE A 207 -9.08 -0.38 19.64
CA ILE A 207 -7.81 0.35 19.57
C ILE A 207 -7.30 0.59 21.00
N ASP A 208 -6.06 0.17 21.29
CA ASP A 208 -5.37 0.62 22.50
C ASP A 208 -4.86 2.05 22.31
N GLU A 209 -5.34 2.99 23.13
CA GLU A 209 -5.01 4.42 23.01
C GLU A 209 -3.53 4.72 23.25
N ASN A 210 -2.86 3.96 24.13
CA ASN A 210 -1.43 4.16 24.40
C ASN A 210 -0.59 3.65 23.23
N GLU A 211 -0.94 2.48 22.67
CA GLU A 211 -0.30 1.96 21.45
C GLU A 211 -0.50 2.93 20.28
N PHE A 212 -1.73 3.45 20.11
CA PHE A 212 -2.04 4.38 19.03
C PHE A 212 -1.25 5.69 19.17
N TYR A 213 -1.18 6.25 20.38
CA TYR A 213 -0.38 7.43 20.68
C TYR A 213 1.11 7.18 20.42
N PHE A 214 1.64 6.04 20.86
CA PHE A 214 3.03 5.67 20.64
C PHE A 214 3.36 5.50 19.15
N TRP A 215 2.50 4.81 18.40
CA TRP A 215 2.62 4.60 16.96
C TRP A 215 2.62 5.93 16.20
N ASP A 216 1.66 6.82 16.51
CA ASP A 216 1.56 8.13 15.86
C ASP A 216 2.81 8.98 16.11
N LEU A 217 3.34 9.00 17.34
CA LEU A 217 4.54 9.78 17.66
C LEU A 217 5.82 9.19 17.07
N THR A 218 5.99 7.88 17.17
CA THR A 218 7.29 7.25 16.95
C THR A 218 7.43 6.56 15.60
N GLY A 219 6.33 6.16 14.96
CA GLY A 219 6.35 5.41 13.71
C GLY A 219 6.65 3.91 13.86
N TYR A 220 6.88 3.43 15.09
CA TYR A 220 7.08 2.02 15.40
C TYR A 220 6.27 1.60 16.63
N LEU A 221 6.16 0.30 16.88
CA LEU A 221 5.52 -0.26 18.07
C LEU A 221 6.16 -1.61 18.41
N VAL A 222 6.46 -1.88 19.68
CA VAL A 222 6.95 -3.19 20.14
C VAL A 222 5.90 -3.84 21.02
N LEU A 223 5.42 -5.01 20.61
CA LEU A 223 4.61 -5.89 21.44
C LEU A 223 5.50 -6.90 22.14
N ARG A 224 5.30 -7.07 23.45
CA ARG A 224 6.17 -7.89 24.29
C ARG A 224 5.63 -9.31 24.44
N ASN A 225 6.52 -10.31 24.39
CA ASN A 225 6.23 -11.72 24.70
C ASN A 225 5.02 -12.30 23.92
N ILE A 226 4.97 -12.09 22.60
CA ILE A 226 3.87 -12.59 21.76
C ILE A 226 4.07 -14.07 21.41
N LEU A 227 5.31 -14.50 21.14
CA LEU A 227 5.58 -15.93 20.89
C LEU A 227 5.59 -16.70 22.22
N THR A 228 4.91 -17.84 22.23
CA THR A 228 5.06 -18.82 23.30
C THR A 228 6.43 -19.48 23.26
N ALA A 229 6.85 -20.08 24.37
CA ALA A 229 8.13 -20.79 24.45
C ALA A 229 8.24 -21.93 23.42
N GLU A 230 7.15 -22.63 23.15
CA GLU A 230 7.10 -23.73 22.17
C GLU A 230 7.27 -23.21 20.73
N GLU A 231 6.56 -22.14 20.37
CA GLU A 231 6.70 -21.52 19.03
C GLU A 231 8.09 -20.94 18.81
N LEU A 232 8.64 -20.28 19.83
CA LEU A 232 9.98 -19.71 19.79
C LEU A 232 11.04 -20.81 19.63
N ALA A 233 10.88 -21.94 20.33
CA ALA A 233 11.78 -23.09 20.21
C ALA A 233 11.70 -23.71 18.82
N LEU A 234 10.49 -23.96 18.31
CA LEU A 234 10.29 -24.55 16.98
C LEU A 234 10.79 -23.63 15.86
N ALA A 235 10.59 -22.32 15.96
CA ALA A 235 11.11 -21.35 15.01
C ALA A 235 12.66 -21.32 15.00
N ASN A 236 13.29 -21.39 16.17
CA ASN A 236 14.74 -21.51 16.27
C ASN A 236 15.26 -22.82 15.70
N GLU A 237 14.62 -23.95 16.03
CA GLU A 237 14.96 -25.27 15.49
C GLU A 237 14.85 -25.28 13.97
N ALA A 238 13.83 -24.65 13.39
CA ALA A 238 13.69 -24.53 11.94
C ALA A 238 14.85 -23.74 11.31
N VAL A 239 15.29 -22.65 11.93
CA VAL A 239 16.46 -21.88 11.45
C VAL A 239 17.74 -22.74 11.53
N ASP A 240 17.94 -23.48 12.63
CA ASP A 240 19.08 -24.38 12.80
C ASP A 240 19.05 -25.52 11.78
N ARG A 241 17.88 -26.11 11.54
CA ARG A 241 17.70 -27.25 10.63
C ARG A 241 18.05 -26.92 9.18
N PHE A 242 17.83 -25.66 8.78
CA PHE A 242 18.03 -25.17 7.41
C PHE A 242 19.14 -24.12 7.31
N GLU A 243 20.10 -24.13 8.25
CA GLU A 243 21.21 -23.18 8.25
C GLU A 243 22.08 -23.28 7.00
N ASP A 244 22.15 -24.46 6.39
CA ASP A 244 22.86 -24.76 5.15
C ASP A 244 22.29 -24.02 3.93
N ARG A 245 21.04 -23.55 4.03
CA ARG A 245 20.35 -22.76 3.00
C ARG A 245 20.50 -21.26 3.18
N ILE A 246 21.22 -20.79 4.20
CA ILE A 246 21.45 -19.36 4.42
C ILE A 246 22.29 -18.80 3.28
N VAL A 247 21.80 -17.74 2.66
CA VAL A 247 22.50 -17.00 1.59
C VAL A 247 22.95 -15.65 2.13
N VAL A 248 24.24 -15.38 2.00
CA VAL A 248 24.82 -14.07 2.29
C VAL A 248 24.58 -13.16 1.09
N GLY A 249 23.62 -12.25 1.22
CA GLY A 249 23.31 -11.25 0.20
C GLY A 249 24.29 -10.07 0.21
N ASN A 250 24.00 -9.07 -0.61
CA ASN A 250 24.84 -7.87 -0.71
C ASN A 250 24.97 -7.11 0.62
N GLU A 251 26.13 -6.50 0.77
CA GLU A 251 26.44 -5.44 1.73
C GLU A 251 25.61 -4.18 1.39
N LEU A 252 24.97 -3.56 2.40
CA LEU A 252 24.03 -2.45 2.19
C LEU A 252 24.31 -1.19 3.03
N SER A 253 25.53 -1.01 3.57
CA SER A 253 25.95 0.21 4.28
C SER A 253 25.96 1.44 3.38
N GLY A 254 26.02 1.25 2.07
CA GLY A 254 26.07 2.34 1.10
C GLY A 254 27.33 3.19 1.24
N GLY A 255 28.43 2.60 1.71
CA GLY A 255 29.70 3.30 1.95
C GLY A 255 29.80 3.96 3.33
N SER A 256 28.81 3.78 4.21
CA SER A 256 28.87 4.19 5.62
C SER A 256 30.01 3.50 6.35
N THR A 257 30.69 4.23 7.25
CA THR A 257 31.69 3.64 8.14
C THR A 257 31.01 2.95 9.32
N ALA A 258 30.00 3.59 9.92
CA ALA A 258 29.26 3.07 11.07
C ALA A 258 28.47 1.79 10.77
N LEU A 259 28.04 1.60 9.52
CA LEU A 259 27.22 0.46 9.10
C LEU A 259 28.01 -0.59 8.30
N ALA A 260 29.31 -0.38 8.10
CA ALA A 260 30.15 -1.28 7.32
C ALA A 260 30.19 -2.69 7.92
N GLY A 261 30.32 -3.69 7.06
CA GLY A 261 30.49 -5.08 7.47
C GLY A 261 30.44 -6.02 6.28
N THR A 262 30.20 -7.30 6.57
CA THR A 262 29.99 -8.33 5.56
C THR A 262 28.54 -8.32 5.05
N GLY A 263 28.28 -9.03 3.95
CA GLY A 263 26.93 -9.16 3.41
C GLY A 263 25.90 -9.69 4.42
N ARG A 264 24.62 -9.60 4.08
CA ARG A 264 23.51 -9.92 5.01
C ARG A 264 23.08 -11.38 4.86
N PRO A 265 23.29 -12.24 5.87
CA PRO A 265 22.85 -13.64 5.83
C PRO A 265 21.33 -13.72 6.01
N THR A 266 20.65 -14.37 5.07
CA THR A 266 19.20 -14.54 5.09
C THR A 266 18.78 -15.96 4.73
N LEU A 267 17.67 -16.40 5.31
CA LEU A 267 17.02 -17.68 4.99
C LEU A 267 15.59 -17.40 4.51
N GLY A 268 15.29 -17.81 3.28
CA GLY A 268 13.96 -17.72 2.67
C GLY A 268 13.28 -19.08 2.52
N GLY A 269 12.08 -19.08 1.95
CA GLY A 269 11.31 -20.31 1.69
C GLY A 269 10.74 -20.97 2.95
N LEU A 270 10.52 -20.17 4.01
CA LEU A 270 10.10 -20.65 5.32
C LEU A 270 8.67 -21.22 5.33
N LEU A 271 7.78 -20.70 4.48
CA LEU A 271 6.39 -21.21 4.37
C LEU A 271 6.30 -22.57 3.68
N GLN A 272 7.31 -22.89 2.86
CA GLN A 272 7.41 -24.13 2.09
C GLN A 272 8.28 -25.18 2.78
N ALA A 273 8.83 -24.88 3.97
CA ALA A 273 9.55 -25.86 4.76
C ALA A 273 8.62 -27.06 5.09
N PRO A 274 9.16 -28.28 5.20
CA PRO A 274 8.37 -29.44 5.62
C PRO A 274 7.86 -29.23 7.04
N GLU A 275 6.71 -29.80 7.36
CA GLU A 275 6.24 -29.86 8.74
C GLU A 275 7.23 -30.63 9.63
N PRO A 276 7.40 -30.21 10.90
CA PRO A 276 6.68 -29.10 11.57
C PRO A 276 7.28 -27.70 11.32
N TYR A 277 8.36 -27.59 10.55
CA TYR A 277 9.20 -26.39 10.51
C TYR A 277 8.59 -25.18 9.81
N CYS A 278 7.56 -25.34 8.98
CA CYS A 278 6.83 -24.20 8.39
C CYS A 278 5.77 -23.59 9.33
N LEU A 279 5.26 -24.37 10.29
CA LEU A 279 4.14 -24.00 11.15
C LEU A 279 4.34 -22.67 11.91
N PRO A 280 5.49 -22.39 12.58
CA PRO A 280 5.65 -21.12 13.29
C PRO A 280 5.58 -19.92 12.34
N PHE A 281 6.15 -20.04 11.13
CA PHE A 281 6.19 -18.95 10.16
C PHE A 281 4.86 -18.73 9.46
N ARG A 282 4.07 -19.79 9.24
CA ARG A 282 2.70 -19.68 8.72
C ARG A 282 1.81 -18.93 9.71
N ARG A 283 1.88 -19.30 10.99
CA ARG A 283 1.15 -18.63 12.07
C ARG A 283 1.55 -17.15 12.23
N MET A 284 2.84 -16.82 12.09
CA MET A 284 3.32 -15.43 12.17
C MET A 284 2.70 -14.50 11.11
N MET A 285 2.31 -15.00 9.93
CA MET A 285 1.75 -14.16 8.86
C MET A 285 0.39 -13.56 9.26
N ALA A 286 -0.44 -14.37 9.92
CA ALA A 286 -1.79 -14.04 10.35
C ALA A 286 -1.93 -14.37 11.84
N HIS A 287 -1.11 -13.75 12.68
CA HIS A 287 -1.25 -13.88 14.13
C HIS A 287 -2.33 -12.90 14.64
N PRO A 288 -3.26 -13.30 15.52
CA PRO A 288 -4.34 -12.43 16.03
C PRO A 288 -3.85 -11.05 16.51
N ALA A 289 -2.80 -11.03 17.36
CA ALA A 289 -2.20 -9.78 17.82
C ALA A 289 -1.70 -8.88 16.68
N VAL A 290 -1.16 -9.45 15.59
CA VAL A 290 -0.71 -8.69 14.40
C VAL A 290 -1.90 -8.18 13.60
N THR A 291 -2.87 -9.04 13.32
CA THR A 291 -4.11 -8.68 12.61
C THR A 291 -4.81 -7.50 13.26
N GLN A 292 -4.98 -7.55 14.59
CA GLN A 292 -5.64 -6.48 15.35
C GLN A 292 -4.96 -5.12 15.12
N ARG A 293 -3.61 -5.07 15.14
CA ARG A 293 -2.85 -3.82 14.95
C ARG A 293 -2.86 -3.35 13.50
N LEU A 294 -2.67 -4.26 12.53
CA LEU A 294 -2.68 -3.90 11.11
C LEU A 294 -4.02 -3.25 10.69
N ASN A 295 -5.14 -3.73 11.24
CA ASN A 295 -6.48 -3.22 10.91
C ASN A 295 -6.69 -1.75 11.30
N TRP A 296 -6.14 -1.28 12.42
CA TRP A 296 -6.22 0.15 12.77
C TRP A 296 -5.02 0.96 12.26
N MET A 297 -3.86 0.34 12.02
CA MET A 297 -2.67 1.02 11.47
C MET A 297 -2.82 1.40 9.99
N GLY A 298 -3.46 0.56 9.17
CA GLY A 298 -3.60 0.78 7.73
C GLY A 298 -4.94 0.34 7.13
N GLY A 299 -5.86 -0.21 7.92
CA GLY A 299 -7.10 -0.81 7.45
C GLY A 299 -6.95 -2.29 7.13
N SER A 300 -8.03 -3.06 7.28
CA SER A 300 -8.07 -4.48 6.90
C SER A 300 -7.96 -4.68 5.37
N GLY A 301 -7.86 -5.95 4.94
CA GLY A 301 -7.61 -6.31 3.54
C GLY A 301 -6.13 -6.21 3.14
N TRP A 302 -5.25 -5.98 4.13
CA TRP A 302 -3.81 -6.07 3.95
C TRP A 302 -3.39 -7.47 3.50
N ARG A 303 -2.19 -7.55 2.93
CA ARG A 303 -1.53 -8.82 2.59
C ARG A 303 -0.05 -8.76 2.89
N CYS A 304 0.57 -9.92 3.06
CA CYS A 304 1.98 -10.06 3.34
C CYS A 304 2.74 -10.79 2.23
N GLY A 305 4.03 -10.48 2.13
CA GLY A 305 4.99 -11.32 1.42
C GLY A 305 5.50 -12.45 2.32
N GLY A 306 6.24 -13.38 1.72
CA GLY A 306 6.83 -14.49 2.48
C GLY A 306 7.81 -14.01 3.58
N PRO A 307 7.80 -14.63 4.77
CA PRO A 307 8.75 -14.37 5.83
C PRO A 307 10.19 -14.66 5.38
N THR A 308 11.11 -13.79 5.83
CA THR A 308 12.55 -13.98 5.64
C THR A 308 13.23 -13.94 7.00
N ALA A 309 14.02 -14.96 7.33
CA ALA A 309 14.86 -14.90 8.52
C ALA A 309 16.14 -14.11 8.22
N PHE A 310 16.48 -13.19 9.11
CA PHE A 310 17.75 -12.47 9.13
C PHE A 310 18.65 -13.10 10.17
N CYS A 311 19.75 -13.67 9.71
CA CYS A 311 20.68 -14.50 10.48
C CYS A 311 22.06 -13.82 10.61
N ALA A 312 22.07 -12.53 10.98
CA ALA A 312 23.29 -11.73 11.03
C ALA A 312 24.29 -12.30 12.04
N VAL A 313 25.56 -12.37 11.65
CA VAL A 313 26.66 -12.81 12.51
C VAL A 313 27.56 -11.63 12.84
N LYS A 314 28.48 -11.78 13.80
CA LYS A 314 29.40 -10.71 14.17
C LYS A 314 30.10 -10.14 12.92
N GLY A 315 30.05 -8.82 12.77
CA GLY A 315 30.63 -8.11 11.63
C GLY A 315 29.75 -8.09 10.38
N SER A 316 28.53 -8.62 10.39
CA SER A 316 27.55 -8.37 9.32
C SER A 316 27.20 -6.88 9.22
N SER A 317 27.12 -6.37 7.99
CA SER A 317 26.83 -4.97 7.72
C SER A 317 25.44 -4.58 8.20
N GLY A 318 25.30 -3.30 8.49
CA GLY A 318 24.00 -2.65 8.57
C GLY A 318 23.34 -2.51 7.20
N HIS A 319 22.31 -1.68 7.18
CA HIS A 319 21.63 -1.20 6.00
C HIS A 319 21.44 0.30 6.17
N SER A 320 21.99 1.12 5.24
CA SER A 320 21.80 2.57 5.28
C SER A 320 20.33 2.90 5.52
N LEU A 321 20.08 3.89 6.36
CA LEU A 321 18.71 4.29 6.62
C LEU A 321 18.10 4.79 5.31
N HIS A 322 16.85 4.42 5.09
CA HIS A 322 16.12 4.73 3.87
C HIS A 322 14.68 5.01 4.22
N ASP A 323 14.00 5.57 3.22
CA ASP A 323 12.64 6.06 3.34
C ASP A 323 12.49 7.20 4.37
N ALA A 324 11.41 7.93 4.23
CA ALA A 324 11.03 9.11 5.01
C ALA A 324 9.69 9.59 4.45
N ASN A 325 9.06 10.54 5.14
CA ASN A 325 7.86 11.18 4.60
C ASN A 325 8.14 12.16 3.44
N GLU A 326 9.39 12.56 3.18
CA GLU A 326 9.74 13.43 2.05
C GLU A 326 10.88 12.84 1.19
N PRO A 327 10.64 12.53 -0.11
CA PRO A 327 9.34 12.55 -0.80
C PRO A 327 8.28 11.64 -0.18
N LEU A 328 7.04 12.14 -0.12
CA LEU A 328 5.89 11.27 0.11
C LEU A 328 5.70 10.37 -1.11
N VAL A 329 5.60 9.06 -0.88
CA VAL A 329 5.31 8.07 -1.93
C VAL A 329 3.99 7.39 -1.58
N PRO A 330 2.87 7.73 -2.24
CA PRO A 330 1.53 7.32 -1.80
C PRO A 330 1.36 5.82 -1.57
N SER A 331 1.96 4.99 -2.43
CA SER A 331 1.86 3.53 -2.36
C SER A 331 2.51 2.87 -1.14
N ARG A 332 3.11 3.65 -0.24
CA ARG A 332 3.82 3.19 0.95
C ARG A 332 3.88 4.26 2.05
N SER A 333 3.12 5.34 1.90
CA SER A 333 3.15 6.49 2.81
C SER A 333 2.34 6.23 4.07
N TYR A 334 2.47 7.16 5.01
CA TYR A 334 1.62 7.31 6.17
C TYR A 334 0.87 8.64 6.06
N VAL A 335 -0.44 8.63 6.31
CA VAL A 335 -1.26 9.82 6.51
C VAL A 335 -2.16 9.59 7.70
N PHE A 336 -2.24 10.57 8.60
CA PHE A 336 -3.29 10.60 9.62
C PHE A 336 -4.40 11.53 9.18
N GLN A 337 -5.64 11.07 9.23
CA GLN A 337 -6.79 11.91 8.93
C GLN A 337 -8.00 11.43 9.71
N ASN A 338 -8.71 12.36 10.36
CA ASN A 338 -9.99 12.12 11.01
C ASN A 338 -10.00 10.86 11.87
N GLY A 339 -9.04 10.80 12.80
CA GLY A 339 -8.90 9.71 13.76
C GLY A 339 -8.43 8.38 13.18
N ARG A 340 -8.05 8.31 11.89
CA ARG A 340 -7.56 7.10 11.24
C ARG A 340 -6.10 7.23 10.84
N SER A 341 -5.35 6.14 11.07
CA SER A 341 -4.00 5.93 10.54
C SER A 341 -4.10 5.25 9.18
N TYR A 342 -3.56 5.85 8.13
CA TYR A 342 -3.45 5.28 6.78
C TYR A 342 -1.99 4.97 6.48
N CYS A 343 -1.52 3.80 6.94
CA CYS A 343 -0.17 3.31 6.66
C CYS A 343 -0.19 2.25 5.56
N GLU A 344 0.27 2.60 4.35
CA GLU A 344 0.15 1.72 3.18
C GLU A 344 1.18 0.58 3.16
N ALA A 345 2.26 0.69 3.92
CA ALA A 345 3.29 -0.33 4.05
C ALA A 345 3.78 -0.43 5.51
N ILE A 346 3.69 -1.64 6.07
CA ILE A 346 4.10 -1.94 7.45
C ILE A 346 5.01 -3.16 7.40
N THR A 347 6.13 -3.12 8.11
CA THR A 347 6.95 -4.32 8.32
C THR A 347 6.79 -4.79 9.75
N VAL A 348 6.61 -6.10 9.92
CA VAL A 348 6.56 -6.77 11.22
C VAL A 348 7.80 -7.64 11.36
N THR A 349 8.56 -7.44 12.43
CA THR A 349 9.77 -8.21 12.75
C THR A 349 9.57 -8.99 14.05
N TRP A 350 9.68 -10.31 13.97
CA TRP A 350 9.59 -11.22 15.11
C TRP A 350 10.98 -11.57 15.60
N GLN A 351 11.24 -11.38 16.88
CA GLN A 351 12.56 -11.64 17.45
C GLN A 351 12.63 -13.05 18.00
N LEU A 352 13.56 -13.85 17.49
CA LEU A 352 13.78 -15.23 17.94
C LEU A 352 14.88 -15.34 19.00
N ARG A 353 15.57 -14.24 19.27
CA ARG A 353 16.61 -14.07 20.30
C ARG A 353 16.56 -12.66 20.84
N ASP A 354 17.12 -12.49 22.04
CA ASP A 354 17.31 -11.18 22.65
C ASP A 354 18.23 -10.32 21.77
N VAL A 355 17.93 -9.03 21.74
CA VAL A 355 18.72 -7.97 21.10
C VAL A 355 18.87 -6.85 22.11
N THR A 356 20.10 -6.69 22.57
CA THR A 356 20.52 -5.66 23.54
C THR A 356 20.87 -4.36 22.85
N GLU A 357 21.06 -3.29 23.64
CA GLU A 357 21.40 -1.95 23.13
C GLU A 357 22.65 -1.91 22.26
N THR A 358 23.57 -2.87 22.43
CA THR A 358 24.88 -2.87 21.76
C THR A 358 24.98 -3.81 20.57
N ASP A 359 24.04 -4.73 20.38
CA ASP A 359 24.18 -5.82 19.40
C ASP A 359 24.05 -5.36 17.95
N GLY A 360 23.28 -4.29 17.71
CA GLY A 360 22.91 -3.78 16.39
C GLY A 360 21.61 -4.39 15.86
N GLY A 361 21.37 -4.30 14.55
CA GLY A 361 20.08 -4.73 13.96
C GLY A 361 19.13 -3.55 13.73
N PHE A 362 17.81 -3.75 13.84
CA PHE A 362 16.83 -2.74 13.40
C PHE A 362 17.08 -1.37 14.04
N ALA A 363 17.04 -0.32 13.22
CA ALA A 363 17.10 1.05 13.70
C ALA A 363 16.17 1.96 12.89
N CYS A 364 15.73 3.04 13.52
CA CYS A 364 14.82 4.01 12.90
C CYS A 364 15.05 5.41 13.44
N VAL A 365 14.45 6.40 12.77
CA VAL A 365 14.34 7.77 13.28
C VAL A 365 12.89 8.01 13.65
N PRO A 366 12.54 8.06 14.95
CA PRO A 366 11.19 8.35 15.38
C PRO A 366 10.67 9.70 14.85
N GLY A 367 9.40 9.75 14.43
CA GLY A 367 8.77 10.98 13.90
C GLY A 367 9.12 11.33 12.45
N SER A 368 10.07 10.64 11.82
CA SER A 368 10.47 10.89 10.41
C SER A 368 9.34 10.67 9.39
N HIS A 369 8.31 9.88 9.75
CA HIS A 369 7.07 9.69 9.00
C HIS A 369 6.17 10.92 8.94
N LYS A 370 6.52 12.00 9.65
CA LYS A 370 5.84 13.30 9.60
C LYS A 370 6.73 14.41 9.02
N ALA A 371 7.99 14.10 8.70
CA ALA A 371 8.93 15.09 8.21
C ALA A 371 8.47 15.70 6.88
N GLN A 372 8.63 17.01 6.76
CA GLN A 372 8.34 17.79 5.54
C GLN A 372 9.64 18.18 4.81
N TYR A 373 10.75 17.55 5.14
CA TYR A 373 12.07 17.82 4.57
C TYR A 373 12.81 16.50 4.39
N ARG A 374 13.73 16.46 3.42
CA ARG A 374 14.52 15.25 3.13
C ARG A 374 15.43 14.91 4.31
N MET A 375 15.61 13.61 4.54
CA MET A 375 16.57 13.09 5.53
C MET A 375 18.00 13.58 5.22
N PRO A 376 18.73 14.13 6.20
CA PRO A 376 20.14 14.49 6.04
C PRO A 376 21.04 13.29 5.68
N PRO A 377 22.08 13.46 4.86
CA PRO A 377 23.00 12.36 4.49
C PRO A 377 23.68 11.67 5.67
N GLY A 378 24.08 12.40 6.72
CA GLY A 378 24.73 11.81 7.91
C GLY A 378 23.80 10.87 8.70
N VAL A 379 22.51 11.21 8.79
CA VAL A 379 21.47 10.35 9.38
C VAL A 379 21.26 9.08 8.55
N ARG A 380 21.28 9.20 7.21
CA ARG A 380 21.20 8.03 6.31
C ARG A 380 22.33 7.03 6.56
N THR A 381 23.55 7.51 6.78
CA THR A 381 24.72 6.65 6.95
C THR A 381 24.98 6.26 8.40
N CYS A 382 24.31 6.89 9.36
CA CYS A 382 24.62 6.79 10.80
C CYS A 382 26.05 7.21 11.18
N ASP A 383 26.79 7.90 10.30
CA ASP A 383 28.15 8.40 10.63
C ASP A 383 28.10 9.72 11.42
N ASP A 384 27.05 10.51 11.20
CA ASP A 384 26.68 11.71 11.98
C ASP A 384 25.14 11.77 12.02
N ASP A 385 24.59 10.99 12.93
CA ASP A 385 23.15 10.77 13.03
C ASP A 385 22.42 11.83 13.87
N MET A 386 23.17 12.79 14.40
CA MET A 386 22.69 13.88 15.26
C MET A 386 21.98 13.39 16.54
N GLY A 387 22.19 12.13 16.95
CA GLY A 387 21.46 11.49 18.05
C GLY A 387 19.99 11.19 17.75
N LEU A 388 19.60 11.15 16.47
CA LEU A 388 18.22 10.91 16.04
C LEU A 388 17.88 9.42 15.90
N VAL A 389 18.88 8.55 15.78
CA VAL A 389 18.65 7.13 15.52
C VAL A 389 18.34 6.39 16.81
N THR A 390 17.24 5.64 16.79
CA THR A 390 16.80 4.76 17.88
C THR A 390 16.97 3.31 17.46
N HIS A 391 17.60 2.53 18.34
CA HIS A 391 17.69 1.08 18.29
C HIS A 391 16.87 0.47 19.44
N PRO A 392 15.64 -0.05 19.19
CA PRO A 392 14.81 -0.63 20.24
C PRO A 392 15.36 -1.97 20.74
N VAL A 393 15.53 -2.09 22.06
CA VAL A 393 15.82 -3.36 22.74
C VAL A 393 14.61 -4.28 22.68
N MET A 394 14.86 -5.54 22.35
CA MET A 394 13.81 -6.56 22.21
C MET A 394 14.27 -7.88 22.81
N ASN A 395 13.37 -8.59 23.46
CA ASN A 395 13.61 -9.94 23.94
C ASN A 395 13.14 -10.96 22.90
N ALA A 396 13.62 -12.19 23.01
CA ALA A 396 13.10 -13.32 22.26
C ALA A 396 11.59 -13.46 22.53
N GLY A 397 10.79 -13.51 21.47
CA GLY A 397 9.33 -13.54 21.51
C GLY A 397 8.65 -12.19 21.32
N ASP A 398 9.41 -11.08 21.30
CA ASP A 398 8.87 -9.75 21.00
C ASP A 398 8.60 -9.56 19.50
N VAL A 399 7.70 -8.63 19.19
CA VAL A 399 7.28 -8.28 17.83
C VAL A 399 7.36 -6.78 17.63
N LEU A 400 8.09 -6.34 16.60
CA LEU A 400 8.25 -4.95 16.21
C LEU A 400 7.43 -4.65 14.94
N PHE A 401 6.64 -3.59 14.97
CA PHE A 401 5.99 -2.97 13.83
C PHE A 401 6.73 -1.68 13.48
N PHE A 402 6.90 -1.38 12.19
CA PHE A 402 7.36 -0.06 11.75
C PHE A 402 6.83 0.31 10.35
N MET A 403 6.74 1.62 10.07
CA MET A 403 6.22 2.15 8.82
C MET A 403 7.24 2.05 7.66
N ASP A 404 7.36 0.87 7.02
CA ASP A 404 8.35 0.50 5.99
C ASP A 404 8.53 1.52 4.84
N GLY A 405 7.54 2.35 4.53
CA GLY A 405 7.67 3.33 3.45
C GLY A 405 7.58 4.80 3.85
N ALA A 406 7.23 5.07 5.10
CA ALA A 406 7.03 6.43 5.60
C ALA A 406 8.08 6.83 6.64
N GLN A 407 8.54 5.89 7.45
CA GLN A 407 9.55 6.15 8.47
C GLN A 407 10.95 5.87 7.90
N THR A 408 11.88 6.75 8.24
CA THR A 408 13.31 6.48 8.09
C THR A 408 13.71 5.31 8.97
N HIS A 409 14.20 4.26 8.34
CA HIS A 409 14.59 3.02 9.02
C HIS A 409 15.71 2.29 8.26
N GLY A 410 16.32 1.32 8.92
CA GLY A 410 17.39 0.51 8.37
C GLY A 410 17.89 -0.48 9.42
N ALA A 411 19.19 -0.78 9.38
CA ALA A 411 19.80 -1.63 10.40
C ALA A 411 21.21 -1.15 10.73
N LEU A 412 21.55 -1.14 12.02
CA LEU A 412 22.93 -1.02 12.49
C LEU A 412 23.71 -2.30 12.18
N ALA A 413 25.03 -2.17 12.03
CA ALA A 413 25.92 -3.31 11.88
C ALA A 413 25.84 -4.24 13.10
N TRP A 414 25.94 -5.55 12.88
CA TRP A 414 25.83 -6.53 13.94
C TRP A 414 27.18 -6.75 14.61
N THR A 415 27.25 -6.56 15.93
CA THR A 415 28.51 -6.56 16.70
C THR A 415 28.59 -7.73 17.68
N SER A 416 27.46 -8.36 17.99
CA SER A 416 27.34 -9.43 18.98
C SER A 416 28.01 -10.72 18.53
N GLU A 417 28.61 -11.45 19.49
CA GLU A 417 29.11 -12.81 19.26
C GLU A 417 27.97 -13.82 19.00
N ILE A 418 26.78 -13.54 19.53
CA ILE A 418 25.60 -14.35 19.30
C ILE A 418 24.96 -13.89 17.98
N ALA A 419 24.70 -14.83 17.08
CA ALA A 419 24.05 -14.50 15.81
C ALA A 419 22.62 -13.98 16.04
N ARG A 420 22.27 -12.89 15.36
CA ARG A 420 20.90 -12.38 15.27
C ARG A 420 19.99 -13.43 14.69
N ARG A 421 18.77 -13.53 15.21
CA ARG A 421 17.67 -14.25 14.56
C ARG A 421 16.39 -13.43 14.66
N GLY A 422 15.95 -12.89 13.52
CA GLY A 422 14.66 -12.20 13.43
C GLY A 422 13.94 -12.55 12.15
N ILE A 423 12.62 -12.73 12.20
CA ILE A 423 11.79 -13.01 11.04
C ILE A 423 11.12 -11.72 10.61
N LEU A 424 11.42 -11.26 9.40
CA LEU A 424 10.85 -10.03 8.86
C LEU A 424 9.78 -10.38 7.83
N ILE A 425 8.59 -9.79 8.01
CA ILE A 425 7.43 -9.97 7.15
C ILE A 425 6.94 -8.58 6.72
N LYS A 426 6.74 -8.41 5.41
CA LYS A 426 6.33 -7.13 4.83
C LYS A 426 4.85 -7.18 4.49
N TYR A 427 4.09 -6.26 5.05
CA TYR A 427 2.66 -6.09 4.84
C TYR A 427 2.41 -4.86 3.95
N SER A 428 1.50 -5.02 3.00
CA SER A 428 1.02 -3.94 2.14
C SER A 428 -0.49 -3.81 2.32
N SER A 429 -0.99 -2.58 2.30
CA SER A 429 -2.43 -2.33 2.31
C SER A 429 -3.13 -2.98 1.10
N ARG A 430 -4.46 -3.06 1.19
CA ARG A 430 -5.31 -3.50 0.08
C ARG A 430 -5.21 -2.60 -1.16
N ASN A 431 -4.72 -1.37 -1.01
CA ASN A 431 -4.83 -0.33 -2.03
C ASN A 431 -3.69 -0.35 -3.06
N PHE A 432 -2.56 -0.99 -2.76
CA PHE A 432 -1.37 -0.93 -3.64
C PHE A 432 -0.68 -2.27 -3.88
N ASN A 433 -0.23 -2.50 -5.11
CA ASN A 433 0.57 -3.64 -5.52
C ASN A 433 2.08 -3.36 -5.51
N ARG A 434 2.82 -4.01 -4.60
CA ARG A 434 4.26 -3.80 -4.43
C ARG A 434 5.14 -4.52 -5.45
N SER A 435 4.73 -5.69 -5.92
CA SER A 435 5.64 -6.68 -6.53
C SER A 435 5.15 -7.25 -7.86
N GLY A 436 4.25 -6.56 -8.55
CA GLY A 436 3.67 -7.01 -9.82
C GLY A 436 2.98 -8.39 -9.72
N GLY A 437 3.09 -9.20 -10.78
CA GLY A 437 2.48 -10.53 -10.89
C GLY A 437 1.90 -10.79 -12.28
N ALA A 438 1.22 -11.93 -12.44
CA ALA A 438 0.59 -12.30 -13.72
C ALA A 438 -0.41 -11.23 -14.20
N MET A 439 -1.18 -10.65 -13.28
CA MET A 439 -2.20 -9.63 -13.57
C MET A 439 -1.62 -8.29 -14.03
N VAL A 440 -0.29 -8.11 -14.07
CA VAL A 440 0.34 -6.94 -14.68
C VAL A 440 0.22 -6.99 -16.21
N HIS A 441 0.14 -8.18 -16.79
CA HIS A 441 0.07 -8.38 -18.23
C HIS A 441 -1.35 -8.05 -18.75
N PRO A 442 -1.49 -7.18 -19.77
CA PRO A 442 -2.78 -6.81 -20.32
C PRO A 442 -3.64 -8.00 -20.75
N GLU A 443 -3.02 -9.02 -21.34
CA GLU A 443 -3.70 -10.23 -21.85
C GLU A 443 -4.31 -11.02 -20.70
N ALA A 444 -3.60 -11.16 -19.58
CA ALA A 444 -4.15 -11.82 -18.39
C ALA A 444 -5.30 -10.99 -17.76
N ARG A 445 -5.15 -9.66 -17.73
CA ARG A 445 -6.14 -8.76 -17.12
C ARG A 445 -7.41 -8.58 -17.97
N TRP A 446 -7.30 -8.63 -19.30
CA TRP A 446 -8.38 -8.23 -20.21
C TRP A 446 -8.73 -9.28 -21.28
N GLY A 447 -7.97 -10.36 -21.42
CA GLY A 447 -8.15 -11.37 -22.47
C GLY A 447 -7.96 -10.79 -23.87
N ASP A 448 -8.68 -11.36 -24.83
CA ASP A 448 -8.60 -11.00 -26.27
C ASP A 448 -8.99 -9.54 -26.57
N LEU A 449 -9.50 -8.79 -25.59
CA LEU A 449 -9.84 -7.38 -25.76
C LEU A 449 -8.64 -6.54 -26.19
N VAL A 450 -7.42 -6.94 -25.80
CA VAL A 450 -6.20 -6.19 -26.11
C VAL A 450 -5.59 -6.57 -27.46
N ASP A 451 -6.19 -7.49 -28.20
CA ASP A 451 -5.70 -7.95 -29.49
C ASP A 451 -5.66 -6.80 -30.51
N GLY A 452 -4.51 -6.64 -31.16
CA GLY A 452 -4.29 -5.59 -32.17
C GLY A 452 -4.11 -4.19 -31.60
N MET A 453 -4.05 -4.02 -30.27
CA MET A 453 -3.69 -2.75 -29.65
C MET A 453 -2.24 -2.38 -29.93
N THR A 454 -1.96 -1.08 -30.03
CA THR A 454 -0.60 -0.55 -30.15
C THR A 454 0.15 -0.68 -28.82
N ASP A 455 1.48 -0.50 -28.84
CA ASP A 455 2.28 -0.52 -27.62
C ASP A 455 1.81 0.53 -26.60
N GLU A 456 1.38 1.70 -27.05
CA GLU A 456 0.87 2.78 -26.19
C GLU A 456 -0.44 2.40 -25.51
N GLN A 457 -1.33 1.73 -26.27
CA GLN A 457 -2.59 1.22 -25.76
C GLN A 457 -2.34 0.08 -24.76
N LEU A 458 -1.47 -0.87 -25.09
CA LEU A 458 -1.06 -1.95 -24.19
C LEU A 458 -0.42 -1.40 -22.90
N ALA A 459 0.36 -0.32 -22.98
CA ALA A 459 0.99 0.31 -21.82
C ALA A 459 -0.03 0.78 -20.78
N VAL A 460 -1.19 1.31 -21.20
CA VAL A 460 -2.27 1.73 -20.28
C VAL A 460 -3.17 0.57 -19.87
N MET A 461 -3.25 -0.51 -20.65
CA MET A 461 -4.06 -1.70 -20.30
C MET A 461 -3.38 -2.60 -19.27
N ARG A 462 -2.15 -2.32 -18.85
CA ARG A 462 -1.46 -3.11 -17.81
C ARG A 462 -2.20 -3.08 -16.48
N GLY A 463 -2.06 -4.15 -15.70
CA GLY A 463 -2.54 -4.18 -14.32
C GLY A 463 -1.57 -3.56 -13.31
N PRO A 464 -1.89 -3.70 -12.00
CA PRO A 464 -1.24 -2.90 -10.98
C PRO A 464 0.18 -3.35 -10.64
N ASP A 465 1.13 -2.42 -10.72
CA ASP A 465 2.54 -2.64 -10.37
C ASP A 465 3.26 -1.34 -9.97
N ARG A 466 4.13 -1.39 -8.97
CA ARG A 466 4.79 -0.21 -8.41
C ARG A 466 6.07 0.17 -9.16
N ASP A 467 6.96 -0.79 -9.47
CA ASP A 467 8.16 -0.63 -10.31
C ASP A 467 8.96 -1.96 -10.28
N VAL A 468 8.90 -2.79 -11.32
CA VAL A 468 9.74 -3.99 -11.42
C VAL A 468 11.19 -3.55 -11.58
N ARG A 469 12.10 -4.20 -10.85
CA ARG A 469 13.52 -3.83 -10.80
C ARG A 469 14.25 -3.96 -12.15
N ASP A 470 13.64 -4.58 -13.14
CA ASP A 470 14.24 -5.04 -14.40
C ASP A 470 13.92 -4.16 -15.63
N ALA A 471 13.59 -2.86 -15.44
CA ALA A 471 13.37 -1.89 -16.54
C ALA A 471 12.27 -2.26 -17.57
N ASN A 472 11.37 -3.19 -17.26
CA ASN A 472 10.32 -3.68 -18.16
C ASN A 472 8.98 -2.90 -18.07
N VAL A 473 9.02 -1.65 -17.60
CA VAL A 473 7.81 -0.89 -17.25
C VAL A 473 7.60 0.25 -18.26
N PRO A 474 6.63 0.14 -19.19
CA PRO A 474 6.43 1.11 -20.26
C PRO A 474 5.88 2.41 -19.68
N ARG A 475 6.49 3.54 -20.02
CA ARG A 475 6.01 4.90 -19.77
C ARG A 475 5.48 5.47 -21.08
N LEU A 476 4.52 6.37 -20.98
CA LEU A 476 4.05 7.14 -22.13
C LEU A 476 4.68 8.52 -22.07
N ASP A 477 5.45 8.83 -23.10
CA ASP A 477 6.01 10.16 -23.34
C ASP A 477 5.25 10.84 -24.49
N VAL A 478 5.23 12.16 -24.48
CA VAL A 478 4.67 12.96 -25.59
C VAL A 478 5.81 13.68 -26.28
N ASN A 479 6.09 13.29 -27.52
CA ASN A 479 7.14 13.86 -28.35
C ASN A 479 6.48 14.47 -29.58
N ASP A 480 6.62 15.79 -29.76
CA ASP A 480 6.05 16.54 -30.90
C ASP A 480 4.54 16.31 -31.12
N GLY A 481 3.79 16.05 -30.04
CA GLY A 481 2.34 15.80 -30.08
C GLY A 481 1.95 14.35 -30.33
N GLU A 482 2.92 13.46 -30.56
CA GLU A 482 2.70 12.02 -30.65
C GLU A 482 3.01 11.33 -29.32
N VAL A 483 2.21 10.32 -28.98
CA VAL A 483 2.45 9.49 -27.80
C VAL A 483 3.39 8.36 -28.19
N ALA A 484 4.45 8.16 -27.43
CA ALA A 484 5.40 7.07 -27.64
C ALA A 484 5.66 6.31 -26.34
N VAL A 485 5.93 5.01 -26.46
CA VAL A 485 6.34 4.18 -25.31
C VAL A 485 7.83 4.29 -25.04
N SER A 486 8.18 4.58 -23.79
CA SER A 486 9.55 4.56 -23.29
C SER A 486 9.73 3.49 -22.21
N TYR A 487 10.74 2.65 -22.38
CA TYR A 487 11.15 1.64 -21.41
C TYR A 487 12.41 2.06 -20.62
N GLU A 488 12.97 3.23 -20.93
CA GLU A 488 14.14 3.71 -20.23
C GLU A 488 13.79 4.05 -18.78
N ARG A 489 14.66 3.59 -17.87
CA ARG A 489 14.78 4.21 -16.54
C ARG A 489 15.43 5.59 -16.70
N THR A 490 14.76 6.51 -17.40
CA THR A 490 15.04 7.93 -17.18
C THR A 490 14.80 8.13 -15.70
N GLY A 491 15.85 8.62 -15.01
CA GLY A 491 15.87 8.75 -13.56
C GLY A 491 14.51 9.27 -13.13
N ALA A 492 13.86 8.56 -12.18
CA ALA A 492 12.61 9.05 -11.64
C ALA A 492 12.77 10.55 -11.40
N LEU A 493 11.70 11.34 -11.50
CA LEU A 493 11.69 12.74 -11.03
C LEU A 493 12.15 12.89 -9.55
N TYR A 494 12.55 11.78 -8.90
CA TYR A 494 13.09 11.58 -7.57
C TYR A 494 14.34 10.66 -7.52
N SER A 495 15.05 10.42 -8.62
CA SER A 495 16.37 9.76 -8.56
C SER A 495 17.37 10.67 -7.85
N ARG A 496 18.43 10.10 -7.27
CA ARG A 496 19.40 10.75 -6.36
C ARG A 496 19.96 12.11 -6.82
N GLU A 497 19.80 12.47 -8.09
CA GLU A 497 20.33 13.67 -8.74
C GLU A 497 19.27 14.76 -8.99
N ALA A 498 18.01 14.60 -8.53
CA ALA A 498 16.94 15.61 -8.63
C ALA A 498 16.52 16.26 -7.29
#